data_AF-A0A8J6QY92-F1
#
_entry.id   AF-A0A8J6QY92-F1
#
_cell.length_a   1.000
_cell.length_b   1.000
_cell.length_c   1.000
_cell.angle_alpha   90.00
_cell.angle_beta   90.00
_cell.angle_gamma   90.00
#
_symmetry.space_group_name_H-M   'P 1'
#
loop_
_entity.id
_entity.type
_entity.pdbx_description
1 polymer ?
#
loop_
_entity_poly.entity_id
_entity_poly.type
_entity_poly.pdbx_seq_one_letter_code
_entity_poly.pdbx_strand_id
1 'polypeptide(L)' 'MEFPDSFPAVRGSVRKAFVRAFPYKVLFSVEGSSLIILAIAHQHRLPDYWVDR' A
#
# COMPACT_ATOMS: atom_id res chain seq x y z
N MET A 1 17.37 -0.21 6.61
CA MET A 1 16.43 -0.45 7.72
C MET A 1 15.05 -0.59 7.11
N GLU A 2 14.55 -1.82 7.03
CA GLU A 2 13.23 -2.11 6.46
C GLU A 2 12.20 -2.03 7.58
N PHE A 3 11.36 -1.00 7.55
CA PHE A 3 10.34 -0.75 8.57
C PHE A 3 8.94 -0.74 7.97
N PRO A 4 8.39 -1.91 7.59
CA PRO A 4 7.07 -1.98 6.98
C PRO A 4 5.97 -1.46 7.92
N ASP A 5 6.18 -1.51 9.24
CA ASP A 5 5.23 -0.99 10.22
C ASP A 5 5.25 0.53 10.40
N SER A 6 6.26 1.23 9.86
CA SER A 6 6.32 2.70 9.89
C SER A 6 5.40 3.35 8.86
N PHE A 7 4.84 2.58 7.92
CA PHE A 7 3.91 3.09 6.93
C PHE A 7 2.49 3.20 7.50
N PRO A 8 1.77 4.30 7.19
CA PRO A 8 0.43 4.52 7.73
C PRO A 8 -0.56 3.44 7.29
N ALA A 9 -1.37 2.97 8.25
CA ALA A 9 -2.49 2.09 7.98
C ALA A 9 -3.59 2.85 7.22
N VAL A 10 -4.22 2.16 6.27
CA VAL A 10 -5.33 2.67 5.45
C VAL A 10 -6.65 2.00 5.84
N ARG A 11 -6.62 0.69 6.08
CA ARG A 11 -7.78 -0.09 6.52
C ARG A 11 -7.31 -1.40 7.18
N GLY A 12 -7.64 -1.63 8.45
CA GLY A 12 -7.17 -2.81 9.16
C GLY A 12 -5.64 -2.94 9.15
N SER A 13 -5.11 -4.09 8.73
CA SER A 13 -3.67 -4.35 8.56
C SER A 13 -3.08 -3.82 7.25
N VAL A 14 -3.89 -3.23 6.37
CA VAL A 14 -3.43 -2.68 5.09
C VAL A 14 -2.72 -1.35 5.32
N ARG A 15 -1.51 -1.22 4.78
CA ARG A 15 -0.65 -0.05 4.84
C ARG A 15 -0.36 0.49 3.44
N LYS A 16 0.03 1.76 3.35
CA LYS A 16 0.42 2.40 2.08
C LYS A 16 1.84 2.95 2.08
N ALA A 17 2.57 2.73 0.98
CA ALA A 17 3.84 3.37 0.69
C ALA A 17 3.76 4.19 -0.62
N PHE A 18 4.49 5.31 -0.68
CA PHE A 18 4.59 6.13 -1.88
C PHE A 18 5.85 5.78 -2.68
N VAL A 19 5.70 5.68 -4.01
CA VAL A 19 6.83 5.47 -4.92
C VAL A 19 7.43 6.84 -5.28
N ARG A 20 8.75 7.00 -5.16
CA ARG A 20 9.43 8.30 -5.34
C ARG A 20 9.33 8.88 -6.76
N ALA A 21 9.22 8.05 -7.79
CA ALA A 21 9.37 8.48 -9.18
C ALA A 21 8.04 8.64 -9.95
N PHE A 22 6.94 8.12 -9.43
CA PHE A 22 5.63 8.16 -10.09
C PHE A 22 4.54 8.26 -9.03
N PRO A 23 3.38 8.88 -9.35
CA PRO A 23 2.29 9.08 -8.40
C PRO A 23 1.53 7.76 -8.17
N TYR A 24 2.22 6.71 -7.75
CA TYR A 24 1.64 5.44 -7.33
C TYR A 24 1.74 5.29 -5.81
N LYS A 25 0.68 4.75 -5.21
CA LYS A 25 0.68 4.19 -3.86
C LYS A 25 0.69 2.67 -3.95
N VAL A 26 1.57 2.04 -3.18
CA VAL A 26 1.61 0.58 -3.00
C VAL A 26 0.82 0.26 -1.74
N LEU A 27 -0.17 -0.61 -1.86
CA LEU A 27 -0.95 -1.13 -0.76
C LEU A 27 -0.46 -2.52 -0.41
N PHE A 28 -0.19 -2.75 0.86
CA PHE A 28 0.36 -4.01 1.33
C PHE A 28 -0.10 -4.36 2.74
N SER A 29 -0.07 -5.64 3.09
CA SER A 29 -0.20 -6.12 4.48
C SER A 29 1.09 -6.78 4.94
N VAL A 30 1.29 -6.78 6.26
CA VAL A 30 2.37 -7.53 6.92
C VAL A 30 1.73 -8.71 7.63
N GLU A 31 2.16 -9.92 7.27
CA GLU A 31 1.65 -11.18 7.82
C GLU A 31 2.83 -12.04 8.29
N GLY A 32 3.03 -12.12 9.61
CA GLY A 32 4.20 -12.80 10.18
C GLY A 32 5.51 -12.23 9.65
N SER A 33 6.29 -13.05 8.95
CA SER A 33 7.56 -12.67 8.32
C SER A 33 7.43 -12.28 6.85
N SER A 34 6.22 -12.09 6.35
CA SER A 34 5.93 -11.84 4.93
C SER A 34 5.25 -10.50 4.72
N LEU A 35 5.53 -9.90 3.55
CA LEU A 35 4.85 -8.70 3.07
C LEU A 35 4.10 -9.04 1.79
N ILE A 36 2.79 -8.81 1.79
CA ILE A 36 1.91 -9.13 0.66
C ILE A 36 1.52 -7.82 -0.01
N ILE A 37 1.84 -7.70 -1.30
CA ILE A 37 1.40 -6.57 -2.13
C ILE A 37 -0.04 -6.84 -2.57
N LEU A 38 -0.96 -6.00 -2.14
CA LEU A 38 -2.39 -6.11 -2.43
C LEU A 38 -2.77 -5.38 -3.72
N ALA A 39 -2.21 -4.18 -3.91
CA ALA A 39 -2.49 -3.35 -5.08
C ALA A 39 -1.42 -2.28 -5.31
N ILE A 40 -1.32 -1.81 -6.55
CA ILE A 40 -0.52 -0.64 -6.94
C ILE A 40 -1.47 0.35 -7.61
N ALA A 41 -1.76 1.47 -6.94
CA ALA A 41 -2.77 2.42 -7.37
C ALA A 41 -2.19 3.76 -7.79
N HIS A 42 -2.62 4.26 -8.95
CA HIS A 42 -2.25 5.59 -9.42
C HIS A 42 -3.05 6.66 -8.67
N GLN A 43 -2.38 7.65 -8.08
CA GLN A 43 -3.00 8.67 -7.23
C GLN A 43 -3.99 9.56 -7.99
N HIS A 44 -3.78 9.75 -9.29
CA HIS A 44 -4.64 10.63 -10.10
C HIS A 44 -5.64 9.89 -10.98
N ARG A 45 -5.50 8.57 -11.15
CA ARG A 45 -6.32 7.80 -12.10
C ARG A 45 -6.97 6.64 -11.37
N LEU A 46 -8.25 6.80 -11.03
CA LEU A 46 -9.03 5.84 -10.25
C LEU A 46 -8.31 5.42 -8.95
N PRO A 47 -7.98 6.38 -8.05
CA PRO A 47 -7.12 6.13 -6.88
C PRO A 47 -7.62 5.05 -5.92
N ASP A 48 -8.92 4.73 -5.98
CA ASP A 48 -9.61 3.86 -5.03
C ASP A 48 -10.27 2.65 -5.71
N TYR A 49 -9.81 2.27 -6.92
CA TYR A 49 -10.34 1.10 -7.65
C TYR A 49 -10.27 -0.23 -6.87
N TRP A 50 -9.42 -0.29 -5.85
CA TRP A 50 -9.14 -1.46 -5.02
C TRP A 50 -10.06 -1.57 -3.81
N VAL A 51 -10.86 -0.54 -3.50
CA VAL A 51 -11.69 -0.50 -2.27
C VAL A 51 -12.82 -1.54 -2.30
N ASP A 52 -13.31 -1.87 -3.49
CA ASP A 52 -14.42 -2.80 -3.72
C ASP A 52 -13.97 -4.23 -4.10
N ARG A 53 -12.67 -4.54 -3.94
CA ARG A 53 -12.10 -5.87 -4.23
C ARG A 53 -11.65 -6.62 -2.99
#